data_AF-A0A7D5V9M1-F1
#
_entry.id   AF-A0A7D5V9M1-F1
#
_cell.length_a   1.000
_cell.length_b   1.000
_cell.length_c   1.000
_cell.angle_alpha   90.00
_cell.angle_beta   90.00
_cell.angle_gamma   90.00
#
_symmetry.space_group_name_H-M   'P 1'
#
loop_
_entity.id
_entity.type
_entity.pdbx_description
1 polymer ?
#
loop_
_entity_poly.entity_id
_entity_poly.type
_entity_poly.pdbx_seq_one_letter_code
_entity_poly.pdbx_strand_id
1 'polypeptide(L)'
;MQSIINISWVSICDTLVSLSAAFILGGIVGLERQVRQRTAGLRTNVLVCVGAAIFVDIAMRYHQLHGGSPSPMQVIAYVVSGVGFLGAGAIMREEGNVRGINTAATLWGSAAIGCAAGADMIIEAILATAFVLAANTLLRPMVNRINRQPLDTEVEASYTVHIIGPRELRRELLAQIKLACAAAKIPLHDIDIAPFDGDEIEIEAVLLPTSLDSVELDQLVETLRLEPQVKQAFWSVSTME
;
A
#
# COMPACT_ATOMS: atom_id res chain seq x y z
N MET A 1 6.43 -22.55 45.03
CA MET A 1 7.87 -22.24 45.22
C MET A 1 8.82 -23.20 44.46
N GLN A 2 8.35 -23.92 43.43
CA GLN A 2 9.21 -24.74 42.56
C GLN A 2 9.91 -23.93 41.45
N SER A 3 9.49 -22.69 41.23
CA SER A 3 9.97 -21.81 40.15
C SER A 3 11.45 -21.43 40.26
N ILE A 4 12.00 -21.39 41.48
CA ILE A 4 13.41 -21.01 41.74
C ILE A 4 14.33 -22.23 41.65
N ILE A 5 13.80 -23.44 41.88
CA ILE A 5 14.58 -24.70 41.89
C ILE A 5 14.75 -25.25 40.47
N ASN A 6 13.89 -24.86 39.52
CA ASN A 6 13.91 -25.35 38.14
C ASN A 6 14.68 -24.44 37.16
N ILE A 7 15.55 -23.56 37.68
CA ILE A 7 16.39 -22.67 36.88
C ILE A 7 17.55 -23.48 36.29
N SER A 8 17.40 -23.89 35.02
CA SER A 8 18.50 -24.43 34.25
C SER A 8 19.27 -23.29 33.58
N TRP A 9 20.47 -23.00 34.07
CA TRP A 9 21.36 -21.98 33.53
C TRP A 9 21.63 -22.13 32.04
N VAL A 10 21.73 -23.38 31.56
CA VAL A 10 21.91 -23.70 30.14
C VAL A 10 20.74 -23.18 29.31
N SER A 11 19.50 -23.44 29.73
CA SER A 11 18.32 -22.97 28.99
C SER A 11 18.21 -21.45 28.99
N ILE A 12 18.62 -20.79 30.07
CA ILE A 12 18.62 -19.31 30.13
C ILE A 12 19.64 -18.75 29.15
N CYS A 13 20.84 -19.36 29.07
CA CYS A 13 21.85 -18.95 28.11
C CYS A 13 21.36 -19.15 26.67
N ASP A 14 20.68 -20.26 26.39
CA ASP A 14 20.14 -20.56 25.06
C ASP A 14 19.07 -19.53 24.65
N THR A 15 18.07 -19.33 25.50
CA THR A 15 17.06 -18.27 25.30
C THR A 15 17.71 -16.89 25.15
N LEU A 16 18.75 -16.58 25.94
CA LEU A 16 19.46 -15.30 25.83
C LEU A 16 20.12 -15.12 24.46
N VAL A 17 20.73 -16.18 23.90
CA VAL A 17 21.32 -16.16 22.56
C VAL A 17 20.23 -15.93 21.50
N SER A 18 19.14 -16.69 21.57
CA SER A 18 18.03 -16.62 20.62
C SER A 18 17.34 -15.24 20.63
N LEU A 19 17.11 -14.67 21.82
CA LEU A 19 16.55 -13.32 21.96
C LEU A 19 17.53 -12.22 21.53
N SER A 20 18.83 -12.38 21.80
CA SER A 20 19.85 -11.43 21.35
C SER A 20 19.98 -11.44 19.82
N ALA A 21 19.94 -12.62 19.20
CA ALA A 21 19.94 -12.77 17.75
C ALA A 21 18.70 -12.10 17.14
N ALA A 22 17.50 -12.37 17.67
CA ALA A 22 16.27 -11.72 17.22
C ALA A 22 16.32 -10.18 17.37
N PHE A 23 16.87 -9.68 18.48
CA PHE A 23 17.04 -8.25 18.71
C PHE A 23 17.97 -7.61 17.68
N ILE A 24 19.14 -8.21 17.42
CA ILE A 24 20.13 -7.70 16.48
C ILE A 24 19.59 -7.76 15.06
N LEU A 25 19.09 -8.91 14.62
CA LEU A 25 18.60 -9.12 13.26
C LEU A 25 17.37 -8.25 12.94
N GLY A 26 16.37 -8.25 13.83
CA GLY A 26 15.23 -7.34 13.73
C GLY A 26 15.64 -5.86 13.79
N GLY A 27 16.73 -5.57 14.52
CA GLY A 27 17.36 -4.25 14.57
C GLY A 27 17.96 -3.82 13.25
N ILE A 28 18.66 -4.72 12.53
CA ILE A 28 19.23 -4.42 11.22
C ILE A 28 18.12 -4.11 10.20
N VAL A 29 17.07 -4.93 10.16
CA VAL A 29 15.89 -4.66 9.31
C VAL A 29 15.25 -3.31 9.71
N GLY A 30 15.01 -3.10 10.99
CA GLY A 30 14.42 -1.88 11.51
C GLY A 30 15.24 -0.62 11.24
N LEU A 31 16.56 -0.72 11.25
CA LEU A 31 17.47 0.39 10.96
C LEU A 31 17.39 0.80 9.49
N GLU A 32 17.38 -0.18 8.57
CA GLU A 32 17.12 0.07 7.14
C GLU A 32 15.79 0.80 6.93
N ARG A 33 14.74 0.39 7.64
CA ARG A 33 13.43 1.04 7.62
C ARG A 33 13.46 2.46 8.16
N GLN A 34 14.14 2.67 9.29
CA GLN A 34 14.23 3.97 9.96
C GLN A 34 14.99 4.99 9.08
N VAL A 35 16.13 4.60 8.52
CA VAL A 35 16.94 5.44 7.61
C VAL A 35 16.12 5.85 6.39
N ARG A 36 15.20 5.00 5.94
CA ARG A 36 14.29 5.29 4.82
C ARG A 36 13.00 6.00 5.20
N GLN A 37 12.87 6.49 6.45
CA GLN A 37 11.71 7.23 6.96
C GLN A 37 10.37 6.50 6.78
N ARG A 38 10.34 5.23 7.16
CA ARG A 38 9.16 4.37 7.01
C ARG A 38 8.40 4.24 8.32
N THR A 39 7.08 4.06 8.23
CA THR A 39 6.13 4.11 9.36
C THR A 39 6.42 3.07 10.45
N ALA A 40 6.80 1.83 10.08
CA ALA A 40 7.36 0.88 11.05
C ALA A 40 8.90 0.87 10.95
N GLY A 41 9.53 1.60 11.86
CA GLY A 41 10.97 1.78 11.94
C GLY A 41 11.67 0.81 12.88
N LEU A 42 12.75 1.26 13.53
CA LEU A 42 13.64 0.41 14.32
C LEU A 42 12.93 -0.31 15.46
N ARG A 43 12.26 0.45 16.33
CA ARG A 43 11.61 -0.08 17.54
C ARG A 43 10.56 -1.13 17.21
N THR A 44 9.74 -0.90 16.18
CA THR A 44 8.66 -1.80 15.81
C THR A 44 9.18 -3.14 15.31
N ASN A 45 10.19 -3.13 14.41
CA ASN A 45 10.75 -4.38 13.87
C ASN A 45 11.44 -5.21 14.95
N VAL A 46 12.19 -4.57 15.86
CA VAL A 46 12.81 -5.25 17.01
C VAL A 46 11.74 -5.89 17.89
N LEU A 47 10.68 -5.18 18.26
CA LEU A 47 9.62 -5.71 19.12
C LEU A 47 8.88 -6.89 18.48
N VAL A 48 8.59 -6.82 17.18
CA VAL A 48 7.95 -7.94 16.45
C VAL A 48 8.87 -9.16 16.39
N CYS A 49 10.15 -8.95 16.07
CA CYS A 49 11.13 -10.04 15.97
C CYS A 49 11.39 -10.71 17.33
N VAL A 50 11.62 -9.93 18.38
CA VAL A 50 11.83 -10.44 19.75
C VAL A 50 10.55 -11.09 20.29
N GLY A 51 9.38 -10.51 20.07
CA GLY A 51 8.10 -11.10 20.50
C GLY A 51 7.85 -12.46 19.87
N ALA A 52 8.08 -12.59 18.56
CA ALA A 52 8.00 -13.86 17.85
C ALA A 52 9.01 -14.89 18.41
N ALA A 53 10.26 -14.48 18.67
CA ALA A 53 11.27 -15.35 19.24
C ALA A 53 10.88 -15.87 20.63
N ILE A 54 10.34 -15.00 21.50
CA ILE A 54 9.86 -15.39 22.84
C ILE A 54 8.77 -16.45 22.74
N PHE A 55 7.76 -16.25 21.87
CA PHE A 55 6.67 -17.21 21.75
C PHE A 55 7.15 -18.58 21.26
N VAL A 56 8.07 -18.61 20.30
CA VAL A 56 8.61 -19.87 19.77
C VAL A 56 9.56 -20.56 20.76
N ASP A 57 10.44 -19.82 21.44
CA ASP A 57 11.33 -20.35 22.48
C ASP A 57 10.52 -21.01 23.61
N ILE A 58 9.48 -20.32 24.09
CA ILE A 58 8.57 -20.87 25.11
C ILE A 58 7.92 -22.18 24.60
N ALA A 59 7.45 -22.20 23.35
CA ALA A 59 6.80 -23.37 22.78
C ALA A 59 7.75 -24.56 22.63
N MET A 60 8.97 -24.32 22.13
CA MET A 60 10.03 -25.32 21.99
C MET A 60 10.38 -25.94 23.33
N ARG A 61 10.65 -25.09 24.33
CA ARG A 61 11.01 -25.55 25.69
C ARG A 61 9.86 -26.28 26.37
N TYR A 62 8.64 -25.77 26.26
CA TYR A 62 7.47 -26.42 26.84
C TYR A 62 7.24 -27.80 26.23
N HIS A 63 7.33 -27.91 24.90
CA HIS A 63 7.15 -29.16 24.17
C HIS A 63 8.26 -30.17 24.48
N GLN A 64 9.51 -29.73 24.64
CA GLN A 64 10.61 -30.61 25.02
C GLN A 64 10.44 -31.21 26.42
N LEU A 65 9.86 -30.46 27.36
CA LEU A 65 9.65 -30.88 28.75
C LEU A 65 8.39 -31.74 28.93
N HIS A 66 7.29 -31.40 28.25
CA HIS A 66 5.97 -31.98 28.53
C HIS A 66 5.37 -32.73 27.34
N GLY A 67 5.92 -32.55 26.13
CA GLY A 67 5.31 -33.01 24.88
C GLY A 67 3.94 -32.39 24.63
N GLY A 68 3.18 -33.01 23.72
CA GLY A 68 1.77 -32.68 23.50
C GLY A 68 1.51 -31.39 22.71
N SER A 69 0.26 -30.94 22.78
CA SER A 69 -0.27 -29.78 22.04
C SER A 69 -0.45 -28.56 22.97
N PRO A 70 -0.29 -27.31 22.48
CA PRO A 70 0.04 -26.98 21.10
C PRO A 70 1.51 -27.26 20.75
N SER A 71 1.75 -27.77 19.54
CA SER A 71 3.11 -28.01 19.06
C SER A 71 3.82 -26.68 18.73
N PRO A 72 5.16 -26.62 18.72
CA PRO A 72 5.89 -25.42 18.33
C PRO A 72 5.47 -24.88 16.94
N MET A 73 5.17 -25.78 15.99
CA MET A 73 4.67 -25.39 14.68
C MET A 73 3.28 -24.72 14.72
N GLN A 74 2.40 -25.12 15.64
CA GLN A 74 1.13 -24.44 15.85
C GLN A 74 1.33 -23.04 16.41
N VAL A 75 2.28 -22.87 17.34
CA VAL A 75 2.62 -21.54 17.87
C VAL A 75 3.18 -20.65 16.77
N ILE A 76 4.07 -21.16 15.90
CA ILE A 76 4.55 -20.40 14.72
C ILE A 76 3.38 -19.99 13.82
N ALA A 77 2.43 -20.90 13.54
CA ALA A 77 1.25 -20.55 12.75
C ALA A 77 0.42 -19.43 13.39
N TYR A 78 0.27 -19.42 14.72
CA TYR A 78 -0.40 -18.34 15.44
C TYR A 78 0.37 -17.03 15.42
N VAL A 79 1.71 -17.07 15.47
CA VAL A 79 2.54 -15.86 15.30
C VAL A 79 2.37 -15.29 13.90
N VAL A 80 2.43 -16.13 12.85
CA VAL A 80 2.21 -15.73 11.46
C VAL A 80 0.83 -15.09 11.28
N SER A 81 -0.20 -15.69 11.86
CA SER A 81 -1.57 -15.15 11.84
C SER A 81 -1.69 -13.84 12.61
N GLY A 82 -1.10 -13.75 13.81
CA GLY A 82 -1.18 -12.57 14.67
C GLY A 82 -0.45 -11.36 14.08
N VAL A 83 0.67 -11.58 13.41
CA VAL A 83 1.40 -10.51 12.72
C VAL A 83 0.65 -10.02 11.49
N GLY A 84 -0.16 -10.88 10.85
CA GLY A 84 -1.11 -10.47 9.82
C GLY A 84 -2.09 -9.39 10.31
N PHE A 85 -2.57 -9.50 11.55
CA PHE A 85 -3.42 -8.47 12.16
C PHE A 85 -2.67 -7.15 12.42
N LEU A 86 -1.43 -7.21 12.91
CA LEU A 86 -0.58 -6.02 13.05
C LEU A 86 -0.28 -5.37 11.70
N GLY A 87 -0.08 -6.20 10.66
CA GLY A 87 0.11 -5.76 9.28
C GLY A 87 -1.09 -5.00 8.74
N ALA A 88 -2.31 -5.48 8.99
CA ALA A 88 -3.53 -4.76 8.64
C ALA A 88 -3.61 -3.38 9.30
N GLY A 89 -3.21 -3.27 10.59
CA GLY A 89 -3.13 -1.99 11.29
C GLY A 89 -2.06 -1.02 10.76
N ALA A 90 -1.05 -1.53 10.03
CA ALA A 90 -0.03 -0.71 9.37
C ALA A 90 -0.43 -0.27 7.96
N ILE A 91 -1.51 -0.82 7.40
CA ILE A 91 -2.05 -0.44 6.09
C ILE A 91 -3.07 0.67 6.31
N MET A 92 -2.77 1.85 5.77
CA MET A 92 -3.63 3.03 5.86
C MET A 92 -4.23 3.33 4.49
N ARG A 93 -5.51 3.65 4.45
CA ARG A 93 -6.21 4.09 3.24
C ARG A 93 -6.54 5.58 3.40
N GLU A 94 -5.93 6.40 2.57
CA GLU A 94 -6.16 7.85 2.48
C GLU A 94 -6.64 8.12 1.06
N GLU A 95 -7.83 8.70 0.89
CA GLU A 95 -8.36 9.26 -0.38
C GLU A 95 -7.89 8.50 -1.63
N GLY A 96 -8.38 7.26 -1.78
CA GLY A 96 -8.10 6.40 -2.94
C GLY A 96 -6.75 5.67 -2.96
N ASN A 97 -5.74 6.15 -2.23
CA ASN A 97 -4.42 5.53 -2.12
C ASN A 97 -4.26 4.60 -0.89
N VAL A 98 -3.76 3.39 -1.13
CA VAL A 98 -3.39 2.43 -0.07
C VAL A 98 -1.90 2.51 0.23
N ARG A 99 -1.53 2.91 1.45
CA ARG A 99 -0.14 3.00 1.92
C ARG A 99 0.13 1.93 2.97
N GLY A 100 1.39 1.53 3.09
CA GLY A 100 1.84 0.64 4.16
C GLY A 100 1.94 -0.85 3.82
N ILE A 101 1.58 -1.28 2.61
CA ILE A 101 1.71 -2.70 2.17
C ILE A 101 3.13 -3.24 2.38
N ASN A 102 4.16 -2.52 1.92
CA ASN A 102 5.56 -2.93 2.10
C ASN A 102 5.99 -2.91 3.57
N THR A 103 5.40 -2.03 4.38
CA THR A 103 5.63 -2.00 5.83
C THR A 103 5.04 -3.24 6.49
N ALA A 104 3.80 -3.60 6.16
CA ALA A 104 3.16 -4.83 6.63
C ALA A 104 3.95 -6.08 6.21
N ALA A 105 4.39 -6.15 4.95
CA ALA A 105 5.22 -7.25 4.45
C ALA A 105 6.57 -7.35 5.18
N THR A 106 7.21 -6.21 5.48
CA THR A 106 8.47 -6.21 6.25
C THR A 106 8.23 -6.70 7.68
N LEU A 107 7.15 -6.27 8.35
CA LEU A 107 6.81 -6.74 9.69
C LEU A 107 6.54 -8.25 9.71
N TRP A 108 5.90 -8.77 8.67
CA TRP A 108 5.69 -10.20 8.48
C TRP A 108 7.02 -10.95 8.33
N GLY A 109 7.96 -10.43 7.54
CA GLY A 109 9.32 -10.95 7.44
C GLY A 109 10.09 -10.89 8.77
N SER A 110 9.99 -9.78 9.51
CA SER A 110 10.62 -9.62 10.83
C SER A 110 10.11 -10.63 11.84
N ALA A 111 8.82 -10.99 11.80
CA ALA A 111 8.28 -12.05 12.63
C ALA A 111 8.86 -13.43 12.25
N ALA A 112 9.01 -13.74 10.97
CA ALA A 112 9.61 -14.98 10.51
C ALA A 112 11.07 -15.12 10.98
N ILE A 113 11.85 -14.03 10.93
CA ILE A 113 13.21 -13.97 11.48
C ILE A 113 13.20 -14.28 12.99
N GLY A 114 12.26 -13.68 13.71
CA GLY A 114 12.05 -13.94 15.14
C GLY A 114 11.69 -15.39 15.43
N CYS A 115 10.78 -15.99 14.67
CA CYS A 115 10.41 -17.40 14.81
C CYS A 115 11.61 -18.33 14.56
N ALA A 116 12.42 -18.07 13.53
CA ALA A 116 13.63 -18.86 13.28
C ALA A 116 14.63 -18.72 14.43
N ALA A 117 14.85 -17.49 14.93
CA ALA A 117 15.73 -17.26 16.06
C ALA A 117 15.24 -17.98 17.33
N GLY A 118 13.94 -17.90 17.66
CA GLY A 118 13.35 -18.59 18.81
C GLY A 118 13.22 -20.12 18.67
N ALA A 119 13.40 -20.65 17.46
CA ALA A 119 13.53 -22.09 17.20
C ALA A 119 15.00 -22.56 17.21
N ASP A 120 15.93 -21.70 17.64
CA ASP A 120 17.38 -21.91 17.62
C ASP A 120 17.98 -22.12 16.22
N MET A 121 17.23 -21.74 15.18
CA MET A 121 17.61 -21.78 13.78
C MET A 121 18.29 -20.46 13.36
N ILE A 122 19.44 -20.18 13.99
CA ILE A 122 20.12 -18.88 13.85
C ILE A 122 20.63 -18.63 12.43
N ILE A 123 21.12 -19.66 11.74
CA ILE A 123 21.60 -19.51 10.36
C ILE A 123 20.45 -19.13 9.43
N GLU A 124 19.30 -19.77 9.60
CA GLU A 124 18.08 -19.49 8.86
C GLU A 124 17.54 -18.10 9.17
N ALA A 125 17.62 -17.65 10.43
CA ALA A 125 17.29 -16.28 10.81
C ALA A 125 18.19 -15.25 10.12
N ILE A 126 19.50 -15.52 10.04
CA ILE A 126 20.47 -14.67 9.33
C ILE A 126 20.15 -14.63 7.84
N LEU A 127 19.91 -15.78 7.21
CA LEU A 127 19.57 -15.87 5.79
C LEU A 127 18.25 -15.14 5.50
N ALA A 128 17.22 -15.36 6.30
CA ALA A 128 15.94 -14.65 6.18
C ALA A 128 16.13 -13.14 6.28
N THR A 129 16.95 -12.68 7.23
CA THR A 129 17.30 -11.25 7.38
C THR A 129 17.98 -10.71 6.12
N ALA A 130 18.96 -11.44 5.58
CA ALA A 130 19.65 -11.04 4.37
C ALA A 130 18.70 -10.93 3.17
N PHE A 131 17.79 -11.89 2.98
CA PHE A 131 16.80 -11.86 1.90
C PHE A 131 15.75 -10.75 2.07
N VAL A 132 15.26 -10.50 3.28
CA VAL A 132 14.34 -9.38 3.56
C VAL A 132 15.00 -8.04 3.25
N LEU A 133 16.26 -7.85 3.66
CA LEU A 133 17.03 -6.64 3.34
C LEU A 133 17.30 -6.52 1.84
N ALA A 134 17.67 -7.61 1.18
CA ALA A 134 17.89 -7.64 -0.26
C ALA A 134 16.62 -7.24 -1.02
N ALA A 135 15.46 -7.79 -0.65
CA ALA A 135 14.18 -7.41 -1.23
C ALA A 135 13.88 -5.91 -1.02
N ASN A 136 14.08 -5.40 0.20
CA ASN A 136 13.83 -4.00 0.52
C ASN A 136 14.78 -3.01 -0.19
N THR A 137 16.03 -3.42 -0.47
CA THR A 137 17.09 -2.54 -0.97
C THR A 137 17.42 -2.74 -2.45
N LEU A 138 17.58 -3.98 -2.92
CA LEU A 138 18.05 -4.31 -4.27
C LEU A 138 16.93 -4.30 -5.32
N LEU A 139 15.70 -4.64 -4.95
CA LEU A 139 14.58 -4.63 -5.90
C LEU A 139 14.11 -3.21 -6.20
N ARG A 140 14.38 -2.24 -5.33
CA ARG A 140 13.97 -0.84 -5.52
C ARG A 140 14.51 -0.21 -6.82
N PRO A 141 15.82 -0.26 -7.15
CA PRO A 141 16.31 0.25 -8.42
C PRO A 141 15.74 -0.50 -9.62
N MET A 142 15.42 -1.79 -9.48
CA MET A 142 14.75 -2.55 -10.55
C MET A 142 13.32 -2.05 -10.78
N VAL A 143 12.54 -1.87 -9.72
CA VAL A 143 11.19 -1.29 -9.80
C VAL A 143 11.25 0.11 -10.40
N ASN A 144 12.19 0.95 -9.97
CA ASN A 144 12.37 2.28 -10.52
C ASN A 144 12.80 2.27 -12.01
N ARG A 145 13.51 1.22 -12.47
CA ARG A 145 13.86 1.05 -13.88
C ARG A 145 12.68 0.56 -14.71
N ILE A 146 11.87 -0.33 -14.16
CA ILE A 146 10.64 -0.83 -14.80
C ILE A 146 9.63 0.32 -14.92
N ASN A 147 9.37 1.06 -13.84
CA ASN A 147 8.47 2.21 -13.83
C ASN A 147 8.98 3.41 -14.66
N ARG A 148 10.25 3.39 -15.09
CA ARG A 148 10.81 4.39 -16.00
C ARG A 148 10.58 4.04 -17.48
N GLN A 149 10.16 2.82 -17.79
CA GLN A 149 9.51 2.56 -19.06
C GLN A 149 8.10 3.16 -18.90
N PRO A 150 7.68 4.09 -19.77
CA PRO A 150 6.28 4.43 -19.83
C PRO A 150 5.59 3.12 -20.15
N LEU A 151 4.94 2.54 -19.15
CA LEU A 151 3.87 1.63 -19.43
C LEU A 151 2.89 2.48 -20.25
N ASP A 152 2.78 2.20 -21.55
CA ASP A 152 1.57 2.45 -22.35
C ASP A 152 0.42 1.60 -21.77
N THR A 153 0.28 1.60 -20.45
CA THR A 153 -0.98 1.30 -19.83
C THR A 153 -1.74 2.59 -20.04
N GLU A 154 -2.82 2.49 -20.81
CA GLU A 154 -4.05 3.22 -20.58
C GLU A 154 -4.32 3.20 -19.06
N VAL A 155 -3.61 4.05 -18.30
CA VAL A 155 -4.07 4.50 -17.01
C VAL A 155 -5.48 4.98 -17.29
N GLU A 156 -6.44 4.62 -16.44
CA GLU A 156 -7.79 5.17 -16.44
C GLU A 156 -7.70 6.70 -16.20
N ALA A 157 -7.11 7.41 -17.14
CA ALA A 157 -7.15 8.84 -17.27
C ALA A 157 -8.61 9.12 -17.54
N SER A 158 -9.28 9.61 -16.51
CA SER A 158 -10.61 10.15 -16.68
C SER A 158 -10.42 11.48 -17.36
N TYR A 159 -10.86 11.56 -18.62
CA TYR A 159 -10.91 12.82 -19.34
C TYR A 159 -12.15 13.56 -18.90
N THR A 160 -11.99 14.81 -18.48
CA THR A 160 -13.12 15.68 -18.11
C THR A 160 -13.18 16.84 -19.09
N VAL A 161 -14.35 17.03 -19.70
CA VAL A 161 -14.63 18.18 -20.58
C VAL A 161 -15.40 19.23 -19.78
N HIS A 162 -14.90 20.45 -19.80
CA HIS A 162 -15.44 21.59 -19.08
C HIS A 162 -16.10 22.55 -20.07
N ILE A 163 -17.32 22.96 -19.80
CA ILE A 163 -17.96 24.09 -20.48
C ILE A 163 -18.41 25.15 -19.48
N ILE A 164 -18.06 26.40 -19.75
CA ILE A 164 -18.42 27.56 -18.94
C ILE A 164 -19.39 28.43 -19.74
N GLY A 165 -20.48 28.84 -19.09
CA GLY A 165 -21.46 29.72 -19.68
C GLY A 165 -22.40 30.34 -18.65
N PRO A 166 -23.31 31.23 -19.07
CA PRO A 166 -24.21 31.93 -18.17
C PRO A 166 -25.19 30.95 -17.50
N ARG A 167 -25.46 31.17 -16.21
CA ARG A 167 -26.32 30.31 -15.39
C ARG A 167 -27.75 30.18 -15.92
N GLU A 168 -28.25 31.22 -16.58
CA GLU A 168 -29.58 31.24 -17.20
C GLU A 168 -29.75 30.19 -18.30
N LEU A 169 -28.66 29.87 -19.03
CA LEU A 169 -28.64 28.92 -20.14
C LEU A 169 -28.21 27.51 -19.73
N ARG A 170 -28.33 27.17 -18.43
CA ARG A 170 -27.90 25.87 -17.89
C ARG A 170 -28.47 24.68 -18.65
N ARG A 171 -29.75 24.74 -19.02
CA ARG A 171 -30.43 23.61 -19.68
C ARG A 171 -29.90 23.40 -21.07
N GLU A 172 -29.65 24.49 -21.80
CA GLU A 172 -29.13 24.47 -23.14
C GLU A 172 -27.66 24.04 -23.16
N LEU A 173 -26.82 24.55 -22.25
CA LEU A 173 -25.43 24.10 -22.07
C LEU A 173 -25.34 22.60 -21.79
N LEU A 174 -26.18 22.09 -20.86
CA LEU A 174 -26.24 20.66 -20.55
C LEU A 174 -26.72 19.82 -21.74
N ALA A 175 -27.65 20.34 -22.54
CA ALA A 175 -28.11 19.66 -23.75
C ALA A 175 -27.00 19.60 -24.80
N GLN A 176 -26.24 20.69 -24.97
CA GLN A 176 -25.16 20.76 -25.96
C GLN A 176 -24.02 19.81 -25.64
N ILE A 177 -23.55 19.74 -24.38
CA ILE A 177 -22.47 18.81 -24.03
C ILE A 177 -22.90 17.34 -24.23
N LYS A 178 -24.14 17.00 -23.86
CA LYS A 178 -24.68 15.66 -24.09
C LYS A 178 -24.79 15.32 -25.57
N LEU A 179 -25.24 16.27 -26.39
CA LEU A 179 -25.41 16.08 -27.82
C LEU A 179 -24.07 15.98 -28.54
N ALA A 180 -23.09 16.81 -28.17
CA ALA A 180 -21.74 16.79 -28.71
C ALA A 180 -21.03 15.47 -28.38
N CYS A 181 -21.08 15.01 -27.12
CA CYS A 181 -20.53 13.71 -26.74
C CYS A 181 -21.22 12.55 -27.47
N ALA A 182 -22.56 12.58 -27.60
CA ALA A 182 -23.29 11.57 -28.35
C ALA A 182 -22.94 11.55 -29.85
N ALA A 183 -22.76 12.72 -30.47
CA ALA A 183 -22.36 12.86 -31.87
C ALA A 183 -20.93 12.33 -32.10
N ALA A 184 -20.02 12.58 -31.15
CA ALA A 184 -18.66 12.04 -31.15
C ALA A 184 -18.59 10.56 -30.74
N LYS A 185 -19.72 9.94 -30.34
CA LYS A 185 -19.80 8.57 -29.79
C LYS A 185 -18.94 8.37 -28.53
N ILE A 186 -18.72 9.43 -27.77
CA ILE A 186 -17.96 9.41 -26.52
C ILE A 186 -18.93 9.17 -25.37
N PRO A 187 -18.81 8.06 -24.63
CA PRO A 187 -19.76 7.73 -23.60
C PRO A 187 -19.42 8.49 -22.30
N LEU A 188 -20.45 9.12 -21.72
CA LEU A 188 -20.36 9.90 -20.49
C LEU A 188 -20.44 8.99 -19.26
N HIS A 189 -19.57 9.21 -18.29
CA HIS A 189 -19.61 8.56 -16.99
C HIS A 189 -20.48 9.34 -16.01
N ASP A 190 -20.21 10.64 -15.87
CA ASP A 190 -20.92 11.53 -14.96
C ASP A 190 -20.94 12.97 -15.49
N ILE A 191 -21.85 13.80 -14.96
CA ILE A 191 -21.87 15.24 -15.23
C ILE A 191 -22.15 15.98 -13.92
N ASP A 192 -21.23 16.84 -13.53
CA ASP A 192 -21.41 17.77 -12.43
C ASP A 192 -21.59 19.21 -12.91
N ILE A 193 -22.26 20.03 -12.10
CA ILE A 193 -22.51 21.44 -12.40
C ILE A 193 -22.16 22.27 -11.18
N ALA A 194 -21.09 23.04 -11.30
CA ALA A 194 -20.59 23.92 -10.26
C ALA A 194 -20.87 25.41 -10.62
N PRO A 195 -21.06 26.29 -9.62
CA PRO A 195 -21.06 27.73 -9.86
C PRO A 195 -19.66 28.18 -10.30
N PHE A 196 -19.61 28.98 -11.36
CA PHE A 196 -18.39 29.59 -11.88
C PHE A 196 -18.54 31.12 -11.80
N ASP A 197 -17.45 31.82 -11.53
CA ASP A 197 -17.39 33.26 -11.18
C ASP A 197 -18.62 34.13 -11.54
N GLY A 198 -19.21 34.77 -10.53
CA GLY A 198 -20.37 35.65 -10.71
C GLY A 198 -21.67 34.89 -11.02
N ASP A 199 -22.20 35.09 -12.24
CA ASP A 199 -23.47 34.50 -12.71
C ASP A 199 -23.24 33.42 -13.80
N GLU A 200 -22.08 32.78 -13.75
CA GLU A 200 -21.70 31.70 -14.65
C GLU A 200 -21.79 30.35 -13.94
N ILE A 201 -21.78 29.29 -14.73
CA ILE A 201 -21.68 27.92 -14.26
C ILE A 201 -20.65 27.19 -15.09
N GLU A 202 -19.99 26.24 -14.47
CA GLU A 202 -19.12 25.26 -15.10
C GLU A 202 -19.85 23.92 -15.10
N ILE A 203 -19.94 23.29 -16.26
CA ILE A 203 -20.44 21.92 -16.40
C ILE A 203 -19.23 21.04 -16.69
N GLU A 204 -18.98 20.11 -15.79
CA GLU A 204 -17.91 19.13 -15.88
C GLU A 204 -18.50 17.81 -16.37
N ALA A 205 -18.13 17.37 -17.57
CA ALA A 205 -18.52 16.08 -18.12
C ALA A 205 -17.36 15.08 -18.00
N VAL A 206 -17.52 14.13 -17.09
CA VAL A 206 -16.56 13.04 -16.86
C VAL A 206 -16.80 11.97 -17.92
N LEU A 207 -15.79 11.69 -18.73
CA LEU A 207 -15.84 10.70 -19.81
C LEU A 207 -15.38 9.34 -19.29
N LEU A 208 -15.95 8.26 -19.82
CA LEU A 208 -15.45 6.92 -19.48
C LEU A 208 -14.00 6.75 -19.97
N PRO A 209 -13.16 5.99 -19.24
CA PRO A 209 -11.78 5.65 -19.63
C PRO A 209 -11.80 4.63 -20.79
N THR A 210 -12.38 5.04 -21.90
CA THR A 210 -12.19 4.41 -23.20
C THR A 210 -10.93 5.04 -23.80
N SER A 211 -10.22 4.34 -24.69
CA SER A 211 -9.02 4.80 -25.38
C SER A 211 -9.26 6.07 -26.23
N LEU A 212 -9.49 7.20 -25.59
CA LEU A 212 -9.67 8.51 -26.19
C LEU A 212 -8.28 9.08 -26.49
N ASP A 213 -8.08 9.54 -27.71
CA ASP A 213 -6.90 10.30 -28.07
C ASP A 213 -7.13 11.81 -27.85
N SER A 214 -6.04 12.57 -27.77
CA SER A 214 -6.12 14.02 -27.58
C SER A 214 -6.77 14.73 -28.77
N VAL A 215 -6.76 14.13 -29.96
CA VAL A 215 -7.29 14.73 -31.19
C VAL A 215 -8.81 14.73 -31.18
N GLU A 216 -9.44 13.65 -30.73
CA GLU A 216 -10.88 13.54 -30.57
C GLU A 216 -11.42 14.52 -29.52
N LEU A 217 -10.70 14.70 -28.41
CA LEU A 217 -11.05 15.65 -27.35
C LEU A 217 -10.91 17.10 -27.80
N ASP A 218 -9.84 17.44 -28.52
CA ASP A 218 -9.65 18.77 -29.09
C ASP A 218 -10.77 19.10 -30.09
N GLN A 219 -11.18 18.14 -30.93
CA GLN A 219 -12.31 18.32 -31.86
C GLN A 219 -13.65 18.52 -31.14
N LEU A 220 -13.89 17.75 -30.06
CA LEU A 220 -15.09 17.91 -29.24
C LEU A 220 -15.14 19.30 -28.60
N VAL A 221 -14.03 19.75 -28.00
CA VAL A 221 -13.94 21.09 -27.38
C VAL A 221 -14.11 22.20 -28.41
N GLU A 222 -13.50 22.09 -29.59
CA GLU A 222 -13.68 23.09 -30.65
C GLU A 222 -15.13 23.15 -31.14
N THR A 223 -15.81 22.01 -31.24
CA THR A 223 -17.25 21.97 -31.56
C THR A 223 -18.07 22.71 -30.50
N LEU A 224 -17.78 22.48 -29.22
CA LEU A 224 -18.46 23.15 -28.11
C LEU A 224 -18.17 24.65 -28.05
N ARG A 225 -16.96 25.10 -28.44
CA ARG A 225 -16.61 26.52 -28.51
C ARG A 225 -17.36 27.30 -29.58
N LEU A 226 -17.84 26.63 -30.62
CA LEU A 226 -18.61 27.27 -31.69
C LEU A 226 -20.06 27.54 -31.29
N GLU A 227 -20.55 26.95 -30.20
CA GLU A 227 -21.89 27.17 -29.70
C GLU A 227 -22.01 28.56 -29.06
N PRO A 228 -22.99 29.39 -29.47
CA PRO A 228 -23.08 30.80 -29.04
C PRO A 228 -23.35 31.00 -27.54
N GLN A 229 -23.67 29.93 -26.83
CA GLN A 229 -24.01 29.93 -25.42
C GLN A 229 -22.80 29.58 -24.54
N VAL A 230 -21.75 28.98 -25.13
CA VAL A 230 -20.52 28.57 -24.46
C VAL A 230 -19.54 29.74 -24.51
N LYS A 231 -19.13 30.23 -23.34
CA LYS A 231 -18.09 31.27 -23.23
C LYS A 231 -16.69 30.68 -23.33
N GLN A 232 -16.50 29.52 -22.71
CA GLN A 232 -15.23 28.80 -22.71
C GLN A 232 -15.48 27.30 -22.66
N ALA A 233 -14.65 26.54 -23.37
CA ALA A 233 -14.59 25.09 -23.25
C ALA A 233 -13.13 24.62 -23.30
N PHE A 234 -12.81 23.61 -22.50
CA PHE A 234 -11.49 22.95 -22.46
C PHE A 234 -11.64 21.54 -21.89
N TRP A 235 -10.60 20.71 -22.02
CA TRP A 235 -10.55 19.40 -21.37
C TRP A 235 -9.34 19.32 -20.45
N SER A 236 -9.45 18.49 -19.41
CA SER A 236 -8.36 18.15 -18.52
C SER A 236 -8.31 16.64 -18.27
N VAL A 237 -7.13 16.14 -17.94
CA VAL A 237 -6.95 14.77 -17.46
C VAL A 237 -6.88 14.81 -15.94
N SER A 238 -7.78 14.06 -15.32
CA SER A 238 -7.71 13.74 -13.91
C SER A 238 -7.34 12.28 -13.75
N THR A 239 -6.31 11.99 -12.97
CA THR A 239 -6.16 10.67 -12.38
C THR A 239 -7.24 10.55 -11.31
N MET A 240 -8.19 9.63 -11.48
CA MET A 240 -9.07 9.28 -10.36
C MET A 240 -8.19 8.90 -9.16
N GLU A 241 -8.35 9.61 -8.05
CA GLU A 241 -7.68 9.28 -6.78
C GLU A 241 -8.21 7.97 -6.21
#